data_AF-A0A7X7MSW9-F1
#
_entry.id   AF-A0A7X7MSW9-F1
#
_cell.length_a   1.000
_cell.length_b   1.000
_cell.length_c   1.000
_cell.angle_alpha   90.00
_cell.angle_beta   90.00
_cell.angle_gamma   90.00
#
_symmetry.space_group_name_H-M   'P 1'
#
loop_
_entity.id
_entity.type
_entity.pdbx_description
1 polymer ?
#
loop_
_entity_poly.entity_id
_entity_poly.type
_entity_poly.pdbx_seq_one_letter_code
_entity_poly.pdbx_strand_id
1 'polypeptide(L)'
;ATLTLSMKNWMGSVANEDRRAWHRDGLHQCIADFNTFIRPKLVIIDATRIMLTKGPQGPGDLEHPHELILSTDPVAADAYAATLFKKAPFDIAYIQLGHEMGVGCGDLAKIKVERIEA
;
A
#
# COMPACT_ATOMS: atom_id res chain seq x y z
N ALA A 1 -0.66 2.56 -10.91
CA ALA A 1 -0.25 2.25 -9.54
C ALA A 1 0.35 0.86 -9.51
N THR A 2 1.62 0.79 -9.11
CA THR A 2 2.50 -0.38 -9.17
C THR A 2 2.06 -1.53 -8.25
N LEU A 3 1.50 -1.24 -7.08
CA LEU A 3 0.97 -2.23 -6.14
C LEU A 3 -0.48 -1.89 -5.71
N THR A 4 -1.19 -2.88 -5.18
CA THR A 4 -2.52 -2.76 -4.57
C THR A 4 -2.44 -3.16 -3.11
N LEU A 5 -2.21 -2.17 -2.26
CA LEU A 5 -2.04 -2.32 -0.81
C LEU A 5 -2.98 -1.36 -0.07
N SER A 6 -2.68 -1.05 1.20
CA SER A 6 -3.60 -0.35 2.10
C SER A 6 -3.97 1.05 1.64
N MET A 7 -3.01 1.89 1.24
CA MET A 7 -3.29 3.28 0.88
C MET A 7 -4.22 3.35 -0.34
N LYS A 8 -4.02 2.44 -1.31
CA LYS A 8 -4.83 2.34 -2.53
C LYS A 8 -6.21 1.71 -2.27
N ASN A 9 -6.37 0.93 -1.20
CA ASN A 9 -7.63 0.26 -0.86
C ASN A 9 -8.81 1.23 -0.79
N TRP A 10 -8.55 2.44 -0.31
CA TRP A 10 -9.54 3.51 -0.20
C TRP A 10 -10.13 4.01 -1.52
N MET A 11 -9.51 3.69 -2.67
CA MET A 11 -10.11 3.95 -3.98
C MET A 11 -11.46 3.24 -4.15
N GLY A 12 -11.71 2.15 -3.42
CA GLY A 12 -13.00 1.46 -3.42
C GLY A 12 -14.15 2.27 -2.81
N SER A 13 -13.85 3.29 -2.01
CA SER A 13 -14.83 4.17 -1.37
C SER A 13 -15.18 5.40 -2.21
N VAL A 14 -14.56 5.56 -3.37
CA VAL A 14 -14.71 6.72 -4.26
C VAL A 14 -15.67 6.37 -5.40
N ALA A 15 -16.49 7.33 -5.84
CA ALA A 15 -17.43 7.13 -6.95
C ALA A 15 -16.68 6.71 -8.24
N ASN A 16 -17.38 5.99 -9.13
CA ASN A 16 -16.74 5.43 -10.32
C ASN A 16 -16.16 6.51 -11.25
N GLU A 17 -16.84 7.64 -11.35
CA GLU A 17 -16.43 8.81 -12.15
C GLU A 17 -15.12 9.38 -11.63
N ASP A 18 -15.03 9.60 -10.31
CA ASP A 18 -13.85 10.12 -9.63
C ASP A 18 -12.68 9.13 -9.67
N ARG A 19 -12.96 7.83 -9.45
CA ARG A 19 -11.95 6.78 -9.58
C ARG A 19 -11.33 6.76 -10.99
N ARG A 20 -12.14 6.96 -12.03
CA ARG A 20 -11.65 7.09 -13.41
C ARG A 20 -10.82 8.36 -13.60
N ALA A 21 -11.19 9.47 -12.96
CA ALA A 21 -10.40 10.70 -12.97
C ALA A 21 -9.02 10.49 -12.33
N TRP A 22 -8.94 9.83 -11.17
CA TRP A 22 -7.65 9.54 -10.52
C TRP A 22 -6.70 8.75 -11.43
N HIS A 23 -7.23 7.79 -12.20
CA HIS A 23 -6.43 7.04 -13.16
C HIS A 23 -5.85 7.90 -14.30
N ARG A 24 -6.48 9.03 -14.64
CA ARG A 24 -6.02 9.98 -15.66
C ARG A 24 -5.12 11.08 -15.09
N ASP A 25 -5.44 11.55 -13.88
CA ASP A 25 -4.97 12.84 -13.36
C ASP A 25 -3.87 12.71 -12.29
N GLY A 26 -3.06 11.65 -12.37
CA GLY A 26 -1.94 11.43 -11.43
C GLY A 26 -2.32 10.54 -10.25
N LEU A 27 -2.69 9.29 -10.55
CA LEU A 27 -3.17 8.28 -9.60
C LEU A 27 -2.38 8.19 -8.27
N HIS A 28 -1.05 8.25 -8.32
CA HIS A 28 -0.23 8.13 -7.12
C HIS A 28 -0.40 9.29 -6.15
N GLN A 29 -0.51 10.52 -6.68
CA GLN A 29 -0.78 11.71 -5.89
C GLN A 29 -2.18 11.64 -5.29
N CYS A 30 -3.20 11.27 -6.08
CA CYS A 30 -4.56 11.13 -5.56
C CYS A 30 -4.65 10.10 -4.42
N ILE A 31 -3.91 8.99 -4.50
CA ILE A 31 -3.85 8.00 -3.42
C ILE A 31 -3.22 8.63 -2.16
N ALA A 32 -2.10 9.34 -2.30
CA ALA A 32 -1.43 9.99 -1.16
C ALA A 32 -2.32 11.08 -0.53
N ASP A 33 -2.93 11.95 -1.35
CA ASP A 33 -3.86 12.99 -0.94
C ASP A 33 -5.05 12.43 -0.18
N PHE A 34 -5.68 11.37 -0.69
CA PHE A 34 -6.86 10.80 -0.03
C PHE A 34 -6.54 10.20 1.34
N ASN A 35 -5.32 9.68 1.51
CA ASN A 35 -4.87 9.21 2.81
C ASN A 35 -4.61 10.36 3.78
N THR A 36 -4.51 11.63 3.35
CA THR A 36 -4.53 12.79 4.27
C THR A 36 -5.90 13.01 4.91
N PHE A 37 -6.96 12.66 4.19
CA PHE A 37 -8.34 12.79 4.63
C PHE A 37 -8.80 11.58 5.44
N ILE A 38 -8.58 10.36 4.94
CA ILE A 38 -8.91 9.13 5.68
C ILE A 38 -7.66 8.60 6.38
N ARG A 39 -7.63 8.74 7.70
CA ARG A 39 -6.59 8.22 8.59
C ARG A 39 -7.09 6.94 9.30
N PRO A 40 -6.84 5.73 8.75
CA PRO A 40 -7.25 4.50 9.42
C PRO A 40 -6.57 4.38 10.78
N LYS A 41 -7.32 3.95 11.81
CA LYS A 41 -6.75 3.63 13.13
C LYS A 41 -5.98 2.31 13.12
N LEU A 42 -6.36 1.39 12.24
CA LEU A 42 -5.73 0.09 12.05
C LEU A 42 -5.83 -0.29 10.58
N VAL A 43 -4.71 -0.73 10.03
CA VAL A 43 -4.55 -1.33 8.71
C VAL A 43 -4.18 -2.79 8.91
N ILE A 44 -4.82 -3.65 8.13
CA ILE A 44 -4.48 -5.07 8.05
C ILE A 44 -4.26 -5.39 6.57
N ILE A 45 -3.06 -5.84 6.22
CA ILE A 45 -2.73 -6.35 4.89
C ILE A 45 -2.60 -7.86 5.00
N ASP A 46 -3.43 -8.57 4.24
CA ASP A 46 -3.33 -10.02 4.09
C ASP A 46 -2.28 -10.34 3.03
N ALA A 47 -1.16 -10.93 3.48
CA ALA A 47 -0.09 -11.44 2.64
C ALA A 47 0.04 -12.97 2.79
N THR A 48 -1.06 -13.68 3.05
CA THR A 48 -1.09 -15.15 3.03
C THR A 48 -0.74 -15.70 1.65
N ARG A 49 -1.13 -14.98 0.60
CA ARG A 49 -0.72 -15.16 -0.79
C ARG A 49 -0.66 -13.82 -1.49
N ILE A 50 0.34 -13.62 -2.35
CA ILE A 50 0.52 -12.41 -3.13
C ILE A 50 0.71 -12.77 -4.61
N MET A 51 0.29 -11.87 -5.51
CA MET A 51 0.48 -12.03 -6.96
C MET A 51 1.55 -11.06 -7.44
N LEU A 52 2.68 -11.60 -7.87
CA LEU A 52 3.86 -10.81 -8.26
C LEU A 52 3.75 -10.21 -9.65
N THR A 53 3.11 -10.93 -10.58
CA THR A 53 3.00 -10.53 -11.98
C THR A 53 1.54 -10.43 -12.41
N LYS A 54 1.24 -9.56 -13.38
CA LYS A 54 -0.09 -9.44 -14.02
C LYS A 54 -1.27 -9.17 -13.08
N GLY A 55 -1.02 -8.64 -11.88
CA GLY A 55 -2.10 -8.18 -11.01
C GLY A 55 -2.79 -6.90 -11.52
N PRO A 56 -4.07 -6.67 -11.17
CA PRO A 56 -4.97 -7.52 -10.38
C PRO A 56 -5.75 -8.56 -11.21
N GLN A 57 -5.66 -8.51 -12.55
CA GLN A 57 -6.49 -9.32 -13.44
C GLN A 57 -6.05 -10.78 -13.52
N GLY A 58 -4.75 -11.03 -13.38
CA GLY A 58 -4.16 -12.35 -13.53
C GLY A 58 -4.34 -12.93 -14.94
N PRO A 59 -4.03 -14.23 -15.12
CA PRO A 59 -3.23 -15.05 -14.20
C PRO A 59 -1.78 -14.57 -14.15
N GLY A 60 -1.13 -14.73 -13.01
CA GLY A 60 0.26 -14.36 -12.78
C GLY A 60 0.92 -15.21 -11.71
N ASP A 61 2.20 -14.98 -11.49
CA ASP A 61 3.00 -15.75 -10.54
C ASP A 61 2.59 -15.42 -9.11
N LEU A 62 2.46 -16.45 -8.29
CA LEU A 62 2.07 -16.32 -6.89
C LEU A 62 3.26 -16.62 -5.98
N GLU A 63 3.35 -15.87 -4.89
CA GLU A 63 4.18 -16.21 -3.73
C GLU A 63 3.30 -16.34 -2.49
N HIS A 64 3.78 -17.07 -1.48
CA HIS A 64 3.05 -17.36 -0.25
C HIS A 64 3.88 -16.96 0.98
N PRO A 65 3.91 -15.66 1.34
CA PRO A 65 4.62 -15.20 2.54
C PRO A 65 4.02 -15.74 3.85
N HIS A 66 2.74 -16.12 3.85
CA HIS A 66 2.04 -16.63 5.03
C HIS A 66 2.03 -15.67 6.23
N GLU A 67 1.91 -14.37 5.99
CA GLU A 67 1.87 -13.37 7.06
C GLU A 67 0.68 -12.40 6.94
N LEU A 68 0.27 -11.85 8.09
CA LEU A 68 -0.65 -10.72 8.21
C LEU A 68 0.13 -9.52 8.73
N ILE A 69 0.03 -8.39 8.04
CA ILE A 69 0.71 -7.16 8.42
C ILE A 69 -0.31 -6.26 9.10
N LEU A 70 -0.06 -5.88 10.35
CA LEU A 70 -0.91 -4.98 11.12
C LEU A 70 -0.14 -3.69 11.41
N SER A 71 -0.78 -2.54 11.21
CA SER A 71 -0.16 -1.24 11.48
C SER A 71 -1.20 -0.17 11.80
N THR A 72 -0.84 0.80 12.63
CA THR A 72 -1.61 2.04 12.81
C THR A 72 -1.18 3.14 11.83
N ASP A 73 -0.11 2.90 11.05
CA ASP A 73 0.42 3.77 10.01
C ASP A 73 0.28 3.08 8.63
N PRO A 74 -0.56 3.61 7.71
CA PRO A 74 -0.78 3.02 6.39
C PRO A 74 0.44 3.10 5.48
N VAL A 75 1.28 4.13 5.62
CA VAL A 75 2.50 4.27 4.81
C VAL A 75 3.52 3.22 5.25
N ALA A 76 3.66 3.02 6.55
CA ALA A 76 4.56 1.99 7.10
C ALA A 76 4.12 0.57 6.70
N ALA A 77 2.80 0.32 6.73
CA ALA A 77 2.23 -0.95 6.29
C ALA A 77 2.56 -1.23 4.81
N ASP A 78 2.33 -0.25 3.93
CA ASP A 78 2.59 -0.40 2.51
C ASP A 78 4.09 -0.47 2.21
N ALA A 79 4.92 0.27 2.95
CA ALA A 79 6.37 0.22 2.82
C ALA A 79 6.93 -1.16 3.15
N TYR A 80 6.51 -1.75 4.28
CA TYR A 80 6.88 -3.11 4.63
C TYR A 80 6.33 -4.12 3.61
N ALA A 81 5.05 -4.01 3.23
CA ALA A 81 4.44 -4.91 2.26
C ALA A 81 5.13 -4.86 0.88
N ALA A 82 5.63 -3.70 0.45
CA ALA A 82 6.39 -3.57 -0.80
C ALA A 82 7.64 -4.46 -0.85
N THR A 83 8.26 -4.74 0.31
CA THR A 83 9.43 -5.63 0.40
C THR A 83 9.09 -7.07 0.03
N LEU A 84 7.86 -7.53 0.27
CA LEU A 84 7.37 -8.85 -0.14
C LEU A 84 7.31 -8.99 -1.67
N PHE A 85 7.19 -7.87 -2.38
CA PHE A 85 7.23 -7.82 -3.85
C PHE A 85 8.64 -7.55 -4.39
N LYS A 86 9.68 -7.61 -3.53
CA LYS A 86 11.08 -7.32 -3.88
C LYS A 86 11.25 -5.90 -4.46
N LYS A 87 10.49 -4.94 -3.94
CA LYS A 87 10.55 -3.52 -4.34
C LYS A 87 11.00 -2.67 -3.16
N ALA A 88 11.79 -1.62 -3.43
CA ALA A 88 12.04 -0.62 -2.41
C ALA A 88 10.74 0.20 -2.18
N PRO A 89 10.43 0.58 -0.92
CA PRO A 89 9.23 1.36 -0.62
C PRO A 89 9.07 2.60 -1.49
N PHE A 90 10.16 3.35 -1.68
CA PHE A 90 10.15 4.60 -2.44
C PHE A 90 10.18 4.42 -3.96
N ASP A 91 10.33 3.19 -4.49
CA ASP A 91 10.03 2.91 -5.90
C ASP A 91 8.52 2.97 -6.17
N ILE A 92 7.70 2.92 -5.11
CA ILE A 92 6.25 3.05 -5.18
C ILE A 92 5.87 4.50 -4.88
N ALA A 93 5.61 5.28 -5.92
CA ALA A 93 5.43 6.73 -5.79
C ALA A 93 4.36 7.17 -4.77
N TYR A 94 3.29 6.40 -4.53
CA TYR A 94 2.30 6.81 -3.52
C TYR A 94 2.81 6.63 -2.08
N ILE A 95 3.75 5.70 -1.84
CA ILE A 95 4.40 5.50 -0.53
C ILE A 95 5.36 6.65 -0.28
N GLN A 96 6.17 7.01 -1.28
CA GLN A 96 7.06 8.17 -1.21
C GLN A 96 6.27 9.46 -0.93
N LEU A 97 5.23 9.73 -1.72
CA LEU A 97 4.40 10.92 -1.53
C LEU A 97 3.71 10.93 -0.16
N GLY A 98 3.16 9.80 0.27
CA GLY A 98 2.60 9.69 1.62
C GLY A 98 3.63 10.03 2.71
N HIS A 99 4.86 9.53 2.56
CA HIS A 99 5.95 9.84 3.48
C HIS A 99 6.28 11.34 3.49
N GLU A 100 6.49 11.95 2.32
CA GLU A 100 6.84 13.36 2.18
C GLU A 100 5.74 14.31 2.70
N MET A 101 4.47 13.91 2.55
CA MET A 101 3.31 14.63 3.05
C MET A 101 3.06 14.45 4.55
N GLY A 102 3.88 13.66 5.25
CA GLY A 102 3.70 13.36 6.68
C GLY A 102 2.46 12.52 6.98
N VAL A 103 1.97 11.74 6.00
CA VAL A 103 0.89 10.76 6.20
C VAL A 103 1.33 9.65 7.15
N GLY A 104 2.59 9.27 7.05
CA GLY A 104 3.21 8.20 7.82
C GLY A 104 4.68 8.03 7.44
N CYS A 105 5.29 6.95 7.89
CA CYS A 105 6.70 6.65 7.62
C CYS A 105 6.84 5.62 6.50
N GLY A 106 7.51 5.98 5.40
CA GLY A 106 7.91 5.02 4.36
C GLY A 106 9.35 4.51 4.49
N ASP A 107 10.11 5.05 5.46
CA ASP A 107 11.50 4.69 5.72
C ASP A 107 11.58 3.46 6.64
N LEU A 108 11.91 2.30 6.05
CA LEU A 108 12.04 1.02 6.77
C LEU A 108 13.03 1.07 7.93
N ALA A 109 14.07 1.92 7.88
CA ALA A 109 15.04 2.01 8.97
C ALA A 109 14.43 2.64 10.25
N LYS A 110 13.33 3.37 10.11
CA LYS A 110 12.61 4.02 11.22
C LYS A 110 11.38 3.24 11.68
N ILE A 111 11.00 2.20 10.96
CA ILE A 111 9.85 1.37 11.27
C ILE A 111 10.30 0.23 12.18
N LYS A 112 9.71 0.14 13.37
CA LYS A 112 9.90 -1.00 14.26
C LYS A 112 8.98 -2.14 13.81
N VAL A 113 9.56 -3.23 13.33
CA VAL A 113 8.82 -4.44 12.96
C VAL A 113 8.94 -5.46 14.09
N GLU A 114 7.80 -5.86 14.65
CA GLU A 114 7.71 -6.96 15.62
C GLU A 114 6.99 -8.14 14.95
N ARG A 115 7.59 -9.33 15.03
CA ARG A 115 6.97 -10.57 14.57
C ARG A 115 6.40 -11.31 15.77
N ILE A 116 5.14 -11.71 15.66
CA ILE A 116 4.43 -12.50 16.67
C ILE A 116 4.05 -13.82 16.00
N GLU A 117 4.48 -14.91 16.60
CA GLU A 117 4.10 -16.27 16.23
C GLU A 117 3.10 -16.79 17.26
N ALA A 118 2.16 -17.63 16.80
CA ALA A 118 1.15 -18.26 17.66
C ALA A 118 1.69 -19.52 18.32
#